data_AF-A0A2P8F8M6-F1
#
_entry.id   AF-A0A2P8F8M6-F1
#
_cell.length_a   1.000
_cell.length_b   1.000
_cell.length_c   1.000
_cell.angle_alpha   90.00
_cell.angle_beta   90.00
_cell.angle_gamma   90.00
#
_symmetry.space_group_name_H-M   'P 1'
#
loop_
_entity.id
_entity.type
_entity.pdbx_description
1 polymer ?
#
loop_
_entity_poly.entity_id
_entity_poly.type
_entity_poly.pdbx_seq_one_letter_code
_entity_poly.pdbx_strand_id
1 'polypeptide(L)' 'MTEVYLEGRWHLIDLTGMARVPEIVRIGVGRDAADVSFMTSYGSMELINQSVQVSRLE' A
#
# COMPACT_ATOMS: atom_id res chain seq x y z
N MET A 1 6.38 1.07 -1.95
CA MET A 1 6.25 1.76 -0.64
C MET A 1 6.62 0.77 0.45
N THR A 2 7.45 1.18 1.40
CA THR A 2 7.89 0.34 2.53
C THR A 2 8.18 1.22 3.75
N GLU A 3 8.30 0.63 4.92
CA GLU A 3 8.68 1.33 6.16
C GLU A 3 10.01 0.78 6.68
N VAL A 4 10.86 1.67 7.20
CA VAL A 4 12.10 1.29 7.90
C VAL A 4 12.03 1.74 9.35
N TYR A 5 12.51 0.90 10.26
CA TYR A 5 12.58 1.23 11.67
C TYR A 5 13.92 1.89 12.00
N LEU A 6 13.90 3.20 12.27
CA LEU A 6 15.08 4.01 12.57
C LEU A 6 14.76 4.94 13.73
N GLU A 7 15.69 5.08 14.69
CA GLU A 7 15.56 5.99 15.83
C GLU A 7 14.26 5.79 16.65
N GLY A 8 13.88 4.54 16.88
CA GLY A 8 12.73 4.21 17.72
C GLY A 8 11.36 4.35 17.04
N ARG A 9 11.30 4.64 15.73
CA ARG A 9 10.05 4.80 14.98
C ARG A 9 10.11 4.24 13.56
N TRP A 10 8.94 3.96 12.99
CA TRP A 10 8.79 3.61 11.58
C TRP A 10 8.80 4.87 10.70
N HIS A 11 9.56 4.84 9.62
CA HIS A 11 9.62 5.91 8.62
C HIS A 11 9.17 5.35 7.28
N LEU A 12 8.17 5.98 6.69
CA LEU A 12 7.58 5.59 5.42
C LEU A 12 8.44 6.09 4.25
N ILE A 13 8.73 5.19 3.29
CA ILE A 13 9.60 5.46 2.14
C ILE A 13 8.87 5.10 0.83
N ASP A 14 8.87 6.05 -0.10
CA ASP A 14 8.47 5.83 -1.49
C ASP A 14 9.66 6.00 -2.44
N LEU A 15 10.14 4.88 -2.99
CA LEU A 15 11.19 4.90 -4.02
C LEU A 15 10.63 5.16 -5.44
N THR A 16 9.30 5.09 -5.62
CA THR A 16 8.68 5.32 -6.92
C THR A 16 8.50 6.81 -7.23
N GLY A 17 8.47 7.66 -6.19
CA GLY A 17 8.23 9.10 -6.33
C GLY A 17 6.82 9.45 -6.80
N MET A 18 5.89 8.50 -6.79
CA MET A 18 4.53 8.69 -7.31
C MET A 18 3.63 9.47 -6.35
N ALA A 19 3.94 9.49 -5.05
CA ALA A 19 3.15 10.21 -4.06
C ALA A 19 4.03 10.84 -2.97
N ARG A 20 3.54 11.93 -2.38
CA ARG A 20 4.18 12.50 -1.19
C ARG A 20 3.76 11.69 0.04
N VAL A 21 4.69 11.45 0.96
CA VAL A 21 4.45 10.70 2.21
C VAL A 21 3.19 11.15 2.98
N PRO A 22 2.88 12.46 3.14
CA PRO A 22 1.68 12.91 3.84
C PRO A 22 0.36 12.66 3.09
N GLU A 23 0.41 12.28 1.81
CA GLU A 23 -0.75 12.08 0.94
C GLU A 23 -1.10 10.60 0.78
N ILE A 24 -0.43 9.72 1.52
CA ILE A 24 -0.59 8.28 1.46
C ILE A 24 -1.48 7.80 2.60
N VAL A 25 -2.49 7.01 2.25
CA VAL A 25 -3.35 6.31 3.19
C VAL A 25 -2.84 4.87 3.35
N ARG A 26 -2.57 4.47 4.59
CA ARG A 26 -2.11 3.12 4.91
C ARG A 26 -3.30 2.16 5.01
N ILE A 27 -3.32 1.12 4.17
CA ILE A 27 -4.38 0.10 4.12
C ILE A 27 -3.99 -1.14 4.94
N GLY A 28 -2.72 -1.55 4.91
CA GLY A 28 -2.19 -2.67 5.67
C GLY A 28 -0.67 -2.59 5.83
N VAL A 29 -0.12 -3.35 6.78
CA VAL A 29 1.32 -3.51 7.02
C VAL A 29 1.63 -4.99 7.19
N GLY A 30 2.67 -5.47 6.50
CA GLY A 30 3.10 -6.86 6.51
C GLY A 30 4.56 -6.96 6.11
N ARG A 31 5.14 -8.16 6.14
CA ARG A 31 6.56 -8.35 5.77
C ARG A 31 6.76 -8.14 4.27
N ASP A 32 5.79 -8.57 3.48
CA ASP A 32 5.74 -8.41 2.02
C ASP A 32 4.29 -8.46 1.51
N ALA A 33 4.12 -8.48 0.18
CA ALA A 33 2.80 -8.47 -0.45
C ALA A 33 1.94 -9.73 -0.18
N ALA A 34 2.53 -10.85 0.25
CA ALA A 34 1.78 -12.05 0.58
C ALA A 34 1.00 -11.90 1.91
N ASP A 35 1.54 -11.12 2.85
CA ASP A 35 0.88 -10.83 4.13
C ASP A 35 -0.22 -9.74 3.99
N VAL A 36 -0.19 -8.94 2.91
CA VAL A 36 -1.08 -7.76 2.72
C VAL A 36 -1.67 -7.66 1.32
N SER A 37 -2.09 -8.78 0.74
CA SER A 37 -2.80 -8.79 -0.53
C SER A 37 -4.18 -8.11 -0.41
N PHE A 38 -4.56 -7.29 -1.39
CA PHE A 38 -5.94 -6.79 -1.49
C PHE A 38 -6.97 -7.91 -1.69
N MET A 39 -6.58 -8.97 -2.40
CA MET A 39 -7.41 -10.15 -2.65
C MET A 39 -6.51 -11.38 -2.77
N THR A 40 -6.89 -12.45 -2.05
CA THR A 40 -6.33 -13.79 -2.23
C THR A 40 -7.36 -14.66 -2.92
N SER A 41 -6.99 -15.25 -4.05
CA SER A 41 -7.85 -16.15 -4.82
C SER A 41 -7.32 -17.59 -4.80
N TYR A 42 -8.22 -18.55 -4.98
CA TYR A 42 -7.89 -19.97 -5.12
C TYR A 42 -8.52 -20.50 -6.42
N GLY A 43 -7.68 -21.04 -7.31
CA GLY A 43 -8.10 -21.45 -8.66
C GLY A 43 -7.97 -20.33 -9.70
N SER A 44 -8.29 -20.64 -10.97
CA SER A 44 -8.19 -19.69 -12.08
C SER A 44 -9.23 -18.58 -11.97
N MET A 45 -8.80 -17.33 -12.11
CA MET A 45 -9.66 -16.15 -12.12
C MET A 45 -9.19 -15.15 -13.17
N GLU A 46 -10.13 -14.35 -13.68
CA GLU A 46 -9.86 -13.25 -14.58
C GLU A 46 -10.25 -11.93 -13.90
N LEU A 47 -9.36 -10.94 -13.96
CA LEU A 47 -9.65 -9.61 -13.47
C LEU A 47 -10.56 -8.89 -14.46
N ILE A 48 -11.83 -8.69 -14.10
CA ILE A 48 -12.80 -7.98 -14.95
C ILE A 48 -12.64 -6.47 -14.84
N ASN A 49 -12.52 -5.95 -13.61
CA ASN A 49 -12.39 -4.51 -13.36
C ASN A 49 -11.77 -4.24 -11.98
N GLN A 50 -11.00 -3.15 -11.85
CA GLN A 50 -10.52 -2.61 -10.57
C GLN A 50 -10.42 -1.10 -10.66
N SER A 51 -10.94 -0.40 -9.65
CA SER A 51 -10.80 1.06 -9.52
C SER A 51 -10.40 1.44 -8.10
N VAL A 52 -9.52 2.43 -7.98
CA VAL A 52 -9.08 3.01 -6.71
C VAL A 52 -9.06 4.52 -6.86
N GLN A 53 -9.67 5.23 -5.93
CA GLN A 53 -9.72 6.69 -5.90
C GLN A 53 -9.40 7.20 -4.51
N VAL A 54 -8.66 8.31 -4.45
CA VAL A 54 -8.32 9.02 -3.22
C VAL A 54 -8.59 10.50 -3.47
N SER A 55 -9.31 11.15 -2.56
CA SER A 55 -9.59 12.58 -2.59
C SER A 55 -9.19 13.23 -1.26
N ARG A 56 -8.76 14.50 -1.33
CA ARG A 56 -8.58 15.33 -0.14
C ARG A 56 -9.96 15.82 0.30
N LEU A 57 -10.22 15.75 1.60
CA LEU A 57 -11.40 16.39 2.19
C LEU A 57 -11.05 17.82 2.56
N GLU A 58 -11.95 18.75 2.26
CA GLU A 58 -11.90 20.15 2.72
C GLU A 58 -12.41 20.25 4.17
#